data_AF-A0A536BZS8-F1
#
_entry.id   AF-A0A536BZS8-F1
#
_cell.length_a   1.000
_cell.length_b   1.000
_cell.length_c   1.000
_cell.angle_alpha   90.00
_cell.angle_beta   90.00
_cell.angle_gamma   90.00
#
_symmetry.space_group_name_H-M   'P 1'
#
loop_
_entity.id
_entity.type
_entity.pdbx_description
1 polymer ?
#
loop_
_entity_poly.entity_id
_entity_poly.type
_entity_poly.pdbx_seq_one_letter_code
_entity_poly.pdbx_strand_id
1 'polypeptide(L)'
;MKASVDAQWAQYGRALIDSMSEVLAETPEDTHANLLETADYWLSLGLVLGLHDPDQAQQLLHVIEAHEAERGELERDASGLIGQVFD
;
A
#
# COMPACT_ATOMS: atom_id res chain seq x y z
N MET A 1 -14.52 -0.95 20.59
CA MET A 1 -13.48 -0.27 21.39
C MET A 1 -12.45 0.24 20.40
N LYS A 2 -12.24 1.55 20.25
CA LYS A 2 -11.28 2.07 19.27
C LYS A 2 -9.89 1.61 19.72
N ALA A 3 -9.19 0.82 18.90
CA ALA A 3 -7.82 0.43 19.22
C ALA A 3 -6.98 1.69 19.49
N SER A 4 -6.02 1.60 20.42
CA SER A 4 -5.06 2.69 20.61
C SER A 4 -4.40 3.01 19.27
N VAL A 5 -4.07 4.28 19.03
CA VAL A 5 -3.37 4.70 17.82
C VAL A 5 -2.10 3.86 17.61
N ASP A 6 -1.40 3.52 18.69
CA ASP A 6 -0.20 2.66 18.64
C ASP A 6 -0.50 1.23 18.15
N ALA A 7 -1.66 0.68 18.50
CA ALA A 7 -2.07 -0.65 18.07
C ALA A 7 -2.45 -0.65 16.59
N GLN A 8 -3.13 0.40 16.12
CA GLN A 8 -3.46 0.58 14.70
C GLN A 8 -2.18 0.81 13.88
N TRP A 9 -1.24 1.59 14.39
CA TRP A 9 0.06 1.80 13.77
C TRP A 9 0.86 0.49 13.65
N ALA A 10 0.86 -0.34 14.69
CA ALA A 10 1.53 -1.62 14.65
C ALA A 10 0.84 -2.63 13.69
N GLN A 11 -0.48 -2.55 13.55
CA GLN A 11 -1.24 -3.37 12.60
C GLN A 11 -0.96 -2.94 11.16
N TYR A 12 -0.95 -1.63 10.90
CA TYR A 12 -0.52 -1.04 9.63
C TYR A 12 0.90 -1.45 9.23
N GLY A 13 1.87 -1.31 10.14
CA GLY A 13 3.25 -1.67 9.85
C GLY A 13 3.42 -3.16 9.49
N ARG A 14 2.67 -4.06 10.16
CA ARG A 14 2.64 -5.48 9.78
C ARG A 14 2.05 -5.70 8.40
N ALA A 15 0.90 -5.08 8.12
CA ALA A 15 0.23 -5.23 6.83
C ALA A 15 1.10 -4.74 5.66
N LEU A 16 1.85 -3.65 5.87
CA LEU A 16 2.80 -3.13 4.88
C LEU A 16 3.98 -4.10 4.66
N ILE A 17 4.55 -4.65 5.73
CA ILE A 17 5.62 -5.66 5.64
C ILE A 17 5.13 -6.91 4.90
N ASP A 18 3.94 -7.40 5.23
CA ASP A 18 3.36 -8.59 4.60
C ASP A 18 3.09 -8.34 3.10
N SER A 19 2.57 -7.16 2.75
CA SER A 19 2.32 -6.75 1.36
C SER A 19 3.61 -6.59 0.54
N MET A 20 4.72 -6.23 1.19
CA MET A 20 6.03 -6.10 0.54
C MET A 20 6.89 -7.36 0.63
N SER A 21 6.38 -8.45 1.21
CA SER A 21 7.20 -9.61 1.58
C SER A 21 7.97 -10.24 0.41
N GLU A 22 7.38 -10.31 -0.79
CA GLU A 22 8.05 -10.81 -1.99
C GLU A 22 9.20 -9.89 -2.42
N VAL A 23 8.97 -8.57 -2.43
CA VAL A 23 10.00 -7.57 -2.75
C VAL A 23 11.13 -7.60 -1.72
N LEU A 24 10.80 -7.73 -0.43
CA LEU A 24 11.79 -7.81 0.64
C LEU A 24 12.60 -9.12 0.56
N ALA A 25 11.97 -10.23 0.19
CA ALA A 25 12.65 -11.52 0.03
C ALA A 25 13.69 -11.51 -1.10
N GLU A 26 13.49 -10.68 -2.13
CA GLU A 26 14.37 -10.56 -3.29
C GLU A 26 15.40 -9.42 -3.18
N THR A 27 15.33 -8.61 -2.12
CA THR A 27 16.21 -7.43 -1.94
C THR A 27 17.19 -7.60 -0.79
N PRO A 28 18.38 -6.98 -0.85
CA PRO A 28 19.34 -6.99 0.25
C PRO A 28 18.77 -6.37 1.53
N GLU A 29 19.01 -7.02 2.68
CA GLU A 29 18.48 -6.60 4.00
C GLU A 29 18.84 -5.15 4.36
N ASP A 30 20.01 -4.66 3.94
CA ASP A 30 20.47 -3.29 4.19
C ASP A 30 19.65 -2.22 3.45
N THR A 31 18.81 -2.63 2.49
CA THR A 31 17.92 -1.74 1.74
C THR A 31 16.46 -1.79 2.20
N HIS A 32 16.09 -2.77 3.03
CA HIS A 32 14.69 -3.00 3.42
C HIS A 32 14.04 -1.80 4.08
N ALA A 33 14.75 -1.11 4.98
CA ALA A 33 14.24 0.09 5.63
C ALA A 33 13.88 1.19 4.63
N ASN A 34 14.77 1.45 3.66
CA ASN A 34 14.52 2.45 2.62
C ASN A 34 13.35 2.06 1.71
N LEU A 35 13.19 0.77 1.41
CA LEU A 35 12.08 0.26 0.60
C LEU A 35 10.74 0.44 1.32
N LEU A 36 10.68 0.10 2.61
CA LEU A 36 9.49 0.28 3.44
C LEU A 36 9.11 1.76 3.58
N GLU A 37 10.09 2.64 3.83
CA GLU A 37 9.85 4.10 3.87
C GLU A 37 9.36 4.64 2.52
N THR A 38 9.94 4.14 1.43
CA THR A 38 9.51 4.51 0.07
C THR A 38 8.09 4.07 -0.20
N ALA A 39 7.72 2.85 0.20
CA ALA A 39 6.36 2.34 0.04
C ALA A 39 5.34 3.10 0.89
N ASP A 40 5.67 3.40 2.15
CA ASP A 40 4.82 4.22 3.03
C ASP A 40 4.55 5.62 2.44
N TYR A 41 5.57 6.23 1.85
CA TYR A 41 5.43 7.52 1.17
C TYR A 41 4.51 7.45 -0.05
N TRP A 42 4.73 6.50 -0.97
CA TRP A 42 3.90 6.37 -2.18
C TRP A 42 2.47 5.97 -1.87
N LEU A 43 2.26 5.10 -0.87
CA LEU A 43 0.93 4.74 -0.39
C LEU A 43 0.22 5.97 0.18
N SER A 44 0.89 6.73 1.05
CA SER A 44 0.35 7.97 1.61
C SER A 44 -0.02 8.98 0.51
N LEU A 45 0.84 9.16 -0.50
CA LEU A 45 0.55 10.03 -1.63
C LEU A 45 -0.66 9.54 -2.43
N GLY A 46 -0.73 8.25 -2.74
CA GLY A 46 -1.86 7.64 -3.45
C GLY A 46 -3.18 7.81 -2.70
N LEU A 47 -3.17 7.62 -1.38
CA LEU A 47 -4.34 7.85 -0.52
C LEU A 47 -4.79 9.31 -0.52
N VAL A 48 -3.85 10.25 -0.41
CA VAL A 48 -4.16 11.70 -0.49
C VAL A 48 -4.77 12.03 -1.85
N LEU A 49 -4.18 11.57 -2.95
CA LEU A 49 -4.70 11.80 -4.30
C LEU A 49 -6.11 11.21 -4.47
N GLY A 50 -6.32 9.96 -4.06
CA GLY A 50 -7.61 9.29 -4.18
C GLY A 50 -8.72 9.90 -3.31
N LEU A 51 -8.37 10.49 -2.16
CA LEU A 51 -9.32 11.16 -1.27
C LEU A 51 -9.69 12.58 -1.75
N HIS A 52 -8.72 13.32 -2.30
CA HIS A 52 -8.93 14.72 -2.69
C HIS A 52 -9.42 14.87 -4.14
N ASP A 53 -8.87 14.09 -5.07
CA ASP A 53 -9.08 14.22 -6.51
C ASP A 53 -9.34 12.83 -7.15
N PRO A 54 -10.44 12.13 -6.78
CA PRO A 54 -10.67 10.73 -7.15
C PRO A 54 -10.73 10.49 -8.67
N ASP A 55 -11.33 11.41 -9.44
CA ASP A 55 -11.45 11.29 -10.89
C ASP A 55 -10.07 11.36 -11.57
N GLN A 56 -9.19 12.26 -11.09
CA GLN A 56 -7.81 12.40 -11.59
C GLN A 56 -6.94 11.23 -11.14
N ALA A 57 -7.12 10.75 -9.90
CA ALA A 57 -6.44 9.56 -9.42
C ALA A 57 -6.79 8.32 -10.27
N GLN A 58 -8.06 8.17 -10.66
CA GLN A 58 -8.50 7.10 -11.56
C GLN A 58 -7.86 7.23 -12.96
N GLN A 59 -7.78 8.44 -13.51
CA GLN A 59 -7.11 8.68 -14.79
C GLN A 59 -5.61 8.36 -14.72
N LEU A 60 -4.93 8.76 -13.64
CA LEU A 60 -3.52 8.44 -13.41
C LEU A 60 -3.30 6.93 -13.30
N LEU A 61 -4.14 6.23 -12.53
CA LEU A 61 -4.08 4.78 -12.41
C LEU A 61 -4.24 4.10 -13.78
N HIS A 62 -5.14 4.60 -14.63
CA HIS A 62 -5.33 4.06 -15.98
C HIS A 62 -4.11 4.26 -16.90
N VAL A 63 -3.31 5.31 -16.66
CA VAL A 63 -2.08 5.58 -17.40
C VAL A 63 -0.92 4.72 -16.91
N ILE A 64 -0.81 4.50 -15.60
CA ILE A 64 0.29 3.73 -14.98
C ILE A 64 0.07 2.23 -15.19
N GLU A 65 -1.13 1.74 -14.91
CA GLU A 65 -1.52 0.34 -15.04
C GLU A 65 -2.41 0.19 -16.27
N ALA A 66 -1.78 0.21 -17.45
CA ALA A 66 -2.51 0.19 -18.71
C ALA A 66 -3.25 -1.15 -18.94
N HIS A 67 -2.71 -2.25 -18.43
CA HIS A 67 -3.29 -3.58 -18.58
C HIS A 67 -4.30 -3.90 -17.48
N GLU A 68 -5.42 -4.52 -17.86
CA GLU A 68 -6.49 -4.89 -16.93
C GLU A 68 -6.05 -5.95 -15.90
N ALA A 69 -5.15 -6.85 -16.29
CA ALA A 69 -4.62 -7.86 -15.38
C ALA A 69 -3.80 -7.25 -14.22
N GLU A 70 -2.91 -6.31 -14.54
CA GLU A 70 -2.06 -5.61 -13.58
C GLU A 70 -2.91 -4.73 -12.64
N ARG A 71 -3.94 -4.04 -13.17
CA ARG A 71 -4.95 -3.33 -12.35
C ARG A 71 -5.68 -4.26 -11.39
N GLY A 72 -6.10 -5.43 -11.86
CA GLY A 72 -6.85 -6.38 -11.05
C GLY A 72 -5.99 -6.99 -9.92
N GLU A 73 -4.68 -7.12 -10.11
CA GLU A 73 -3.73 -7.50 -9.05
C GLU A 73 -3.62 -6.41 -8.00
N LEU A 74 -3.39 -5.17 -8.43
CA LEU A 74 -3.28 -4.03 -7.52
C LEU A 74 -4.55 -3.79 -6.68
N GLU A 75 -5.75 -3.97 -7.26
CA GLU A 75 -7.01 -3.88 -6.52
C GLU A 75 -7.16 -4.98 -5.45
N ARG A 76 -6.67 -6.20 -5.73
CA ARG A 76 -6.66 -7.30 -4.77
C ARG A 76 -5.69 -7.01 -3.62
N ASP A 77 -4.50 -6.51 -3.93
CA ASP A 77 -3.50 -6.16 -2.94
C ASP A 77 -3.98 -5.03 -2.02
N ALA A 78 -4.59 -3.99 -2.61
CA ALA A 78 -5.21 -2.90 -1.85
C ALA A 78 -6.32 -3.40 -0.91
N SER A 79 -7.16 -4.32 -1.39
CA SER A 79 -8.21 -4.93 -0.57
C SER A 79 -7.64 -5.80 0.56
N GLY A 80 -6.59 -6.57 0.27
CA GLY A 80 -5.88 -7.39 1.25
C GLY A 80 -5.23 -6.55 2.35
N LEU A 81 -4.56 -5.46 1.98
CA LEU A 81 -3.97 -4.50 2.91
C LEU A 81 -5.04 -3.91 3.83
N ILE A 82 -6.17 -3.43 3.28
CA ILE A 82 -7.27 -2.84 4.07
C ILE A 82 -7.81 -3.86 5.07
N GLY A 83 -8.07 -5.10 4.63
CA GLY A 83 -8.57 -6.16 5.51
C GLY A 83 -7.60 -6.45 6.65
N GLN A 84 -6.30 -6.55 6.37
CA GLN A 84 -5.29 -6.76 7.42
C GLN A 84 -5.20 -5.62 8.44
N VAL A 85 -5.49 -4.38 8.03
CA VAL A 85 -5.40 -3.20 8.90
C VAL A 85 -6.64 -2.98 9.76
N PHE A 86 -7.82 -3.29 9.23
CA PHE A 86 -9.10 -2.89 9.85
C PHE A 86 -10.02 -4.04 10.27
N ASP A 87 -9.76 -5.27 9.84
CA ASP A 87 -10.48 -6.47 10.29
C ASP A 87 -9.83 -7.10 11.54
#